data_AF-A0A561WLL0-F1
#
_entry.id   AF-A0A561WLL0-F1
#
_cell.length_a   1.000
_cell.length_b   1.000
_cell.length_c   1.000
_cell.angle_alpha   90.00
_cell.angle_beta   90.00
_cell.angle_gamma   90.00
#
_symmetry.space_group_name_H-M   'P 1'
#
loop_
_entity.id
_entity.type
_entity.pdbx_description
1 polymer ?
#
loop_
_entity_poly.entity_id
_entity_poly.type
_entity_poly.pdbx_seq_one_letter_code
_entity_poly.pdbx_strand_id
1 'polypeptide(L)'
;MTDAIYSWGMGRVSQAQARQNRERIVATAARLFRERGVSGVSVADVSAAAGLTHGGFYKQFESKDALVAEAIEHAFAEQAARLRGAGETGRAAGTTGRAAGATGRAAGATGRAAGATGRAAPEGAEGSPEPGDPGGSLDARTVPEAAEGSPGRGDTDGSLDARARRAFVDAYLSAAHRDGPGAGCPSAGFAGDVARAAGGETARRAYADGVAAYARMLGRDGEPDLAAVSTMVGALLLARATAGTELSEQLLAAAREALG
;
A
#
# COMPACT_ATOMS: atom_id res chain seq x y z
N MET A 1 -38.30 -13.89 -45.76
CA MET A 1 -38.37 -14.55 -44.44
C MET A 1 -36.95 -14.96 -44.05
N THR A 2 -36.05 -13.97 -43.92
CA THR A 2 -34.60 -14.23 -43.89
C THR A 2 -33.77 -13.14 -43.17
N ASP A 3 -34.28 -12.54 -42.08
CA ASP A 3 -33.54 -11.54 -41.30
C ASP A 3 -33.69 -11.73 -39.79
N ALA A 4 -33.22 -12.87 -39.28
CA ALA A 4 -33.26 -13.13 -37.82
C ALA A 4 -32.04 -13.89 -37.25
N ILE A 5 -30.92 -13.99 -37.99
CA ILE A 5 -29.80 -14.85 -37.55
C ILE A 5 -28.48 -14.11 -37.24
N TYR A 6 -28.30 -12.83 -37.62
CA TYR A 6 -27.04 -12.12 -37.33
C TYR A 6 -27.05 -11.20 -36.08
N SER A 7 -28.10 -11.23 -35.26
CA SER A 7 -28.12 -10.51 -33.97
C SER A 7 -27.73 -11.43 -32.80
N TRP A 8 -26.58 -12.10 -32.91
CA TRP A 8 -25.95 -12.75 -31.76
C TRP A 8 -25.07 -11.72 -31.07
N GLY A 9 -25.47 -11.34 -29.86
CA GLY A 9 -24.84 -10.30 -29.06
C GLY A 9 -23.36 -10.52 -28.84
N MET A 10 -22.54 -9.69 -29.48
CA MET A 10 -21.25 -9.32 -28.89
C MET A 10 -21.54 -8.66 -27.54
N GLY A 11 -21.16 -9.38 -26.48
CA GLY A 11 -21.57 -9.14 -25.10
C GLY A 11 -21.30 -7.72 -24.62
N ARG A 12 -22.36 -7.06 -24.14
CA ARG A 12 -22.20 -5.89 -23.28
C ARG A 12 -21.57 -6.35 -21.97
N VAL A 13 -20.42 -5.79 -21.65
CA VAL A 13 -19.80 -5.91 -20.33
C VAL A 13 -20.84 -5.53 -19.27
N SER A 14 -21.05 -6.39 -18.26
CA SER A 14 -21.99 -6.09 -17.18
C SER A 14 -21.53 -4.86 -16.40
N GLN A 15 -22.44 -4.14 -15.74
CA GLN A 15 -22.06 -2.99 -14.90
C GLN A 15 -21.07 -3.39 -13.79
N ALA A 16 -21.22 -4.59 -13.23
CA ALA A 16 -20.27 -5.15 -12.26
C ALA A 16 -18.88 -5.36 -12.88
N GLN A 17 -18.81 -5.94 -14.08
CA GLN A 17 -17.55 -6.14 -14.79
C GLN A 17 -16.90 -4.81 -15.20
N ALA A 18 -17.69 -3.81 -15.58
CA ALA A 18 -17.21 -2.47 -15.90
C ALA A 18 -16.59 -1.80 -14.65
N ARG A 19 -17.23 -1.94 -13.48
CA ARG A 19 -16.70 -1.44 -12.20
C ARG A 19 -15.41 -2.13 -11.81
N GLN A 20 -15.36 -3.46 -11.89
CA GLN A 20 -14.15 -4.23 -11.59
C GLN A 20 -12.99 -3.86 -12.52
N ASN A 21 -13.28 -3.63 -13.82
CA ASN A 21 -12.28 -3.14 -14.76
C ASN A 21 -11.77 -1.75 -14.38
N ARG A 22 -12.65 -0.85 -13.94
CA ARG A 22 -12.27 0.50 -13.48
C ARG A 22 -11.37 0.43 -12.26
N GLU A 23 -11.78 -0.33 -11.24
CA GLU A 23 -11.00 -0.55 -10.01
C GLU A 23 -9.61 -1.09 -10.31
N ARG A 24 -9.50 -2.07 -11.21
CA ARG A 24 -8.22 -2.64 -11.65
C ARG A 24 -7.35 -1.61 -12.37
N ILE A 25 -7.92 -0.76 -13.22
CA ILE A 25 -7.19 0.34 -13.86
C ILE A 25 -6.66 1.32 -12.81
N VAL A 26 -7.50 1.77 -11.88
CA VAL A 26 -7.12 2.75 -10.85
C VAL A 26 -6.02 2.18 -9.96
N ALA A 27 -6.14 0.94 -9.50
CA ALA A 27 -5.11 0.28 -8.69
C ALA A 27 -3.78 0.14 -9.45
N THR A 28 -3.85 -0.25 -10.73
CA THR A 28 -2.67 -0.37 -11.59
C THR A 28 -2.00 0.97 -11.83
N ALA A 29 -2.79 2.01 -12.11
CA ALA A 29 -2.32 3.38 -12.30
C ALA A 29 -1.65 3.91 -11.03
N ALA A 30 -2.30 3.73 -9.87
CA ALA A 30 -1.76 4.15 -8.58
C ALA A 30 -0.38 3.55 -8.30
N ARG A 31 -0.22 2.24 -8.57
CA ARG A 31 1.08 1.58 -8.45
C ARG A 31 2.10 2.14 -9.45
N LEU A 32 1.77 2.18 -10.74
CA LEU A 32 2.70 2.61 -11.79
C LEU A 32 3.15 4.07 -11.62
N PHE A 33 2.23 4.96 -11.26
CA PHE A 33 2.55 6.37 -11.02
C PHE A 33 3.54 6.53 -9.85
N ARG A 34 3.40 5.75 -8.78
CA ARG A 34 4.38 5.81 -7.68
C ARG A 34 5.72 5.19 -8.04
N GLU A 35 5.75 4.19 -8.92
CA GLU A 35 7.00 3.55 -9.38
C GLU A 35 7.80 4.42 -10.35
N ARG A 36 7.11 5.11 -11.27
CA ARG A 36 7.74 5.71 -12.46
C ARG A 36 7.43 7.20 -12.63
N GLY A 37 6.67 7.78 -11.70
CA GLY A 37 6.14 9.14 -11.79
C GLY A 37 4.96 9.24 -12.76
N VAL A 38 4.08 10.21 -12.54
CA VAL A 38 2.91 10.45 -13.40
C VAL A 38 3.32 10.79 -14.84
N SER A 39 4.37 11.59 -15.02
CA SER A 39 4.88 11.95 -16.36
C SER A 39 5.46 10.75 -17.11
N GLY A 40 6.04 9.78 -16.40
CA GLY A 40 6.69 8.59 -16.98
C GLY A 40 5.74 7.45 -17.37
N VAL A 41 4.44 7.60 -17.12
CA VAL A 41 3.42 6.56 -17.37
C VAL A 41 2.35 7.08 -18.30
N SER A 42 2.15 6.45 -19.45
CA SER A 42 1.07 6.77 -20.37
C SER A 42 -0.22 6.00 -20.04
N VAL A 43 -1.35 6.45 -20.59
CA VAL A 43 -2.62 5.70 -20.54
C VAL A 43 -2.49 4.32 -21.19
N ALA A 44 -1.65 4.20 -22.23
CA ALA A 44 -1.34 2.95 -22.89
C ALA A 44 -0.63 1.98 -21.93
N ASP A 45 0.36 2.46 -21.18
CA ASP A 45 1.10 1.66 -20.20
C ASP A 45 0.18 1.13 -19.11
N VAL A 46 -0.72 1.99 -18.59
CA VAL A 46 -1.72 1.59 -17.60
C VAL A 46 -2.67 0.55 -18.18
N SER A 47 -3.18 0.76 -19.40
CA SER A 47 -4.13 -0.16 -20.04
C SER A 47 -3.50 -1.52 -20.32
N ALA A 48 -2.26 -1.53 -20.83
CA ALA A 48 -1.49 -2.74 -21.08
C ALA A 48 -1.21 -3.50 -19.77
N ALA A 49 -0.73 -2.80 -18.74
CA ALA A 49 -0.47 -3.40 -17.43
C ALA A 49 -1.74 -3.90 -16.73
N ALA A 50 -2.89 -3.24 -16.98
CA ALA A 50 -4.19 -3.66 -16.49
C ALA A 50 -4.82 -4.77 -17.33
N GLY A 51 -4.16 -5.27 -18.39
CA GLY A 51 -4.68 -6.34 -19.25
C GLY A 51 -5.99 -5.96 -19.95
N LEU A 52 -6.10 -4.71 -20.41
CA LEU A 52 -7.26 -4.19 -21.12
C LEU A 52 -6.88 -3.70 -22.52
N THR A 53 -7.80 -3.86 -23.47
CA THR A 53 -7.61 -3.35 -24.83
C THR A 53 -7.67 -1.81 -24.85
N HIS A 54 -6.86 -1.19 -25.70
CA HIS A 54 -6.53 0.24 -25.69
C HIS A 54 -7.76 1.20 -25.72
N GLY A 55 -8.91 0.73 -26.22
CA GLY A 55 -10.16 1.50 -26.28
C GLY A 55 -11.02 1.48 -25.01
N GLY A 56 -10.68 0.68 -24.00
CA GLY A 56 -11.43 0.58 -22.75
C GLY A 56 -11.28 1.80 -21.84
N PHE A 57 -10.12 2.45 -21.87
CA PHE A 57 -9.81 3.59 -21.00
C PHE A 57 -10.72 4.80 -21.24
N TYR A 58 -10.84 5.25 -22.49
CA TYR A 58 -11.60 6.45 -22.86
C TYR A 58 -13.11 6.32 -22.66
N LYS A 59 -13.61 5.11 -22.36
CA LYS A 59 -15.00 4.89 -21.93
C LYS A 59 -15.20 5.01 -20.43
N GLN A 60 -14.12 4.95 -19.64
CA GLN A 60 -14.18 4.91 -18.19
C GLN A 60 -13.63 6.18 -17.53
N PHE A 61 -12.66 6.84 -18.15
CA PHE A 61 -12.01 8.03 -17.63
C PHE A 61 -12.05 9.15 -18.66
N GLU A 62 -12.35 10.36 -18.19
CA GLU A 62 -12.42 11.57 -19.02
C GLU A 62 -11.03 11.97 -19.55
N SER A 63 -10.00 11.83 -18.70
CA SER A 63 -8.64 12.20 -19.03
C SER A 63 -7.62 11.43 -18.18
N LYS A 64 -6.34 11.53 -18.55
CA LYS A 64 -5.25 11.05 -17.70
C LYS A 64 -5.23 11.77 -16.35
N ASP A 65 -5.56 13.06 -16.31
CA ASP A 65 -5.58 13.83 -15.07
C ASP A 65 -6.69 13.35 -14.12
N ALA A 66 -7.86 13.01 -14.66
CA ALA A 66 -8.93 12.37 -13.88
C ALA A 66 -8.46 11.03 -13.28
N LEU A 67 -7.75 10.21 -14.07
CA LEU A 67 -7.16 8.96 -13.57
C LEU A 67 -6.12 9.23 -12.47
N VAL A 68 -5.31 10.29 -12.57
CA VAL A 68 -4.30 10.64 -11.55
C VAL A 68 -5.00 10.98 -10.22
N ALA A 69 -6.05 11.78 -10.23
CA ALA A 69 -6.81 12.10 -9.03
C ALA A 69 -7.41 10.84 -8.39
N GLU A 70 -8.08 9.99 -9.18
CA GLU A 70 -8.65 8.72 -8.68
C GLU A 70 -7.57 7.76 -8.15
N ALA A 71 -6.41 7.70 -8.81
CA ALA A 71 -5.29 6.88 -8.37
C ALA A 71 -4.69 7.36 -7.03
N ILE A 72 -4.64 8.67 -6.81
CA ILE A 72 -4.25 9.26 -5.53
C ILE A 72 -5.26 8.88 -4.45
N GLU A 73 -6.55 9.16 -4.66
CA GLU A 73 -7.62 8.85 -3.70
C GLU A 73 -7.62 7.36 -3.32
N HIS A 74 -7.55 6.49 -4.33
CA HIS A 74 -7.47 5.04 -4.13
C HIS A 74 -6.28 4.64 -3.28
N ALA A 75 -5.09 5.19 -3.54
CA ALA A 75 -3.89 4.83 -2.81
C ALA A 75 -3.94 5.26 -1.34
N PHE A 76 -4.50 6.44 -1.05
CA PHE A 76 -4.69 6.88 0.34
C PHE A 76 -5.75 6.03 1.06
N ALA A 77 -6.85 5.70 0.38
CA ALA A 77 -7.90 4.84 0.93
C ALA A 77 -7.39 3.41 1.23
N GLU A 78 -6.65 2.81 0.29
CA GLU A 78 -6.05 1.48 0.44
C GLU A 78 -5.13 1.43 1.66
N GLN A 79 -4.22 2.40 1.78
CA GLN A 79 -3.26 2.41 2.87
C GLN A 79 -3.93 2.67 4.22
N ALA A 80 -4.94 3.55 4.29
CA ALA A 80 -5.72 3.73 5.50
C ALA A 80 -6.48 2.45 5.91
N ALA A 81 -7.00 1.69 4.94
CA ALA A 81 -7.68 0.41 5.21
C ALA A 81 -6.71 -0.66 5.74
N ARG A 82 -5.52 -0.80 5.14
CA ARG A 82 -4.47 -1.73 5.60
C ARG A 82 -4.08 -1.49 7.06
N LEU A 83 -4.00 -0.22 7.46
CA LEU A 83 -3.63 0.16 8.82
C LEU A 83 -4.74 -0.14 9.84
N ARG A 84 -6.00 0.14 9.50
CA ARG A 84 -7.14 -0.23 10.34
C ARG A 84 -7.21 -1.75 10.56
N GLY A 85 -7.04 -2.55 9.50
CA GLY A 85 -7.03 -4.02 9.62
C GLY A 85 -5.84 -4.58 10.41
N ALA A 86 -4.66 -3.93 10.33
CA ALA A 86 -3.50 -4.28 11.15
C ALA A 86 -3.71 -3.98 12.65
N GLY A 87 -4.44 -2.91 12.97
CA GLY A 87 -4.82 -2.56 14.35
C GLY A 87 -5.78 -3.57 14.97
N GLU A 88 -6.77 -4.05 14.21
CA GLU A 88 -7.75 -5.06 14.67
C GLU A 88 -7.08 -6.42 14.95
N THR A 89 -6.21 -6.87 14.05
CA THR A 89 -5.44 -8.12 14.22
C THR A 89 -4.45 -8.04 15.38
N GLY A 90 -3.77 -6.89 15.56
CA GLY A 90 -2.90 -6.63 16.69
C GLY A 90 -3.63 -6.56 18.04
N ARG A 91 -4.88 -6.06 18.05
CA ARG A 91 -5.76 -5.98 19.24
C ARG A 91 -6.31 -7.34 19.62
N ALA A 92 -6.72 -8.17 18.65
CA ALA A 92 -7.17 -9.54 18.88
C ALA A 92 -6.05 -10.45 19.42
N ALA A 93 -4.80 -10.25 19.00
CA ALA A 93 -3.64 -10.93 19.56
C ALA A 93 -3.19 -10.36 20.92
N GLY A 94 -3.53 -9.10 21.22
CA GLY A 94 -3.20 -8.44 22.50
C GLY A 94 -4.13 -8.79 23.65
N THR A 95 -5.40 -9.12 23.37
CA THR A 95 -6.39 -9.54 24.38
C THR A 95 -6.14 -10.96 24.89
N THR A 96 -5.61 -11.85 24.04
CA THR A 96 -5.21 -13.22 24.44
C THR A 96 -3.91 -13.25 25.26
N GLY A 97 -3.04 -12.24 25.13
CA GLY A 97 -1.79 -12.12 25.89
C GLY A 97 -1.94 -11.58 27.32
N ARG A 98 -3.05 -10.92 27.68
CA ARG A 98 -3.24 -10.31 29.02
C ARG A 98 -3.72 -11.31 30.09
N ALA A 99 -4.16 -12.51 29.71
CA ALA A 99 -4.61 -13.55 30.64
C ALA A 99 -3.49 -14.52 31.09
N ALA A 100 -2.30 -14.49 30.47
CA ALA A 100 -1.20 -15.44 30.75
C ALA A 100 -0.03 -14.85 31.58
N GLY A 101 -0.24 -13.70 32.23
CA GLY A 101 0.78 -12.98 33.00
C GLY A 101 0.60 -13.02 34.52
N ALA A 102 0.20 -14.16 35.08
CA ALA A 102 0.15 -14.35 36.53
C ALA A 102 0.45 -15.81 36.88
N THR A 103 1.70 -16.25 36.70
CA THR A 103 2.38 -17.34 37.43
C THR A 103 3.75 -17.56 36.81
N GLY A 104 4.81 -17.56 37.63
CA GLY A 104 6.16 -17.98 37.19
C GLY A 104 7.28 -17.00 37.51
N ARG A 105 7.58 -16.84 38.81
CA ARG A 105 8.91 -16.41 39.26
C ARG A 105 9.92 -17.56 39.07
N ALA A 106 11.17 -17.15 38.86
CA ALA A 106 12.44 -17.88 38.99
C ALA A 106 12.92 -18.70 37.79
N ALA A 107 14.06 -18.30 37.20
CA ALA A 107 15.36 -18.99 37.40
C ALA A 107 16.43 -18.53 36.39
N GLY A 108 17.62 -18.20 36.91
CA GLY A 108 18.91 -18.66 36.36
C GLY A 108 19.46 -18.01 35.09
N ALA A 109 20.23 -16.94 35.23
CA ALA A 109 21.24 -16.53 34.26
C ALA A 109 22.58 -17.23 34.58
N THR A 110 23.16 -17.97 33.63
CA THR A 110 24.61 -18.11 33.38
C THR A 110 24.83 -18.90 32.09
N GLY A 111 25.77 -18.48 31.23
CA GLY A 111 26.28 -19.31 30.13
C GLY A 111 26.77 -18.53 28.92
N ARG A 112 28.10 -18.42 28.80
CA ARG A 112 28.85 -17.68 27.77
C ARG A 112 29.08 -18.51 26.49
N ALA A 113 29.09 -17.80 25.36
CA ALA A 113 30.04 -17.83 24.21
C ALA A 113 30.61 -19.14 23.62
N ALA A 114 30.44 -19.30 22.30
CA ALA A 114 31.42 -19.70 21.26
C ALA A 114 30.63 -19.77 19.92
N GLY A 115 31.03 -19.25 18.76
CA GLY A 115 32.35 -19.14 18.15
C GLY A 115 32.54 -20.24 17.10
N ALA A 116 32.20 -20.00 15.82
CA ALA A 116 32.70 -20.79 14.70
C ALA A 116 32.55 -20.07 13.35
N THR A 117 33.67 -20.07 12.62
CA THR A 117 34.00 -19.44 11.35
C THR A 117 33.88 -20.41 10.16
N GLY A 118 33.71 -19.85 8.94
CA GLY A 118 34.04 -20.48 7.64
C GLY A 118 32.91 -21.30 7.02
N ARG A 119 32.71 -21.40 5.69
CA ARG A 119 33.58 -21.13 4.54
C ARG A 119 32.74 -21.23 3.25
N ALA A 120 33.10 -20.40 2.27
CA ALA A 120 33.00 -20.46 0.80
C ALA A 120 31.94 -21.30 0.05
N ALA A 121 31.44 -20.68 -1.04
CA ALA A 121 30.62 -21.19 -2.14
C ALA A 121 31.31 -22.30 -2.97
N PRO A 122 30.57 -22.91 -3.92
CA PRO A 122 30.82 -22.54 -5.32
C PRO A 122 29.57 -22.38 -6.22
N GLU A 123 29.87 -21.83 -7.39
CA GLU A 123 29.04 -21.42 -8.52
C GLU A 123 28.37 -22.56 -9.31
N GLY A 124 27.34 -22.19 -10.09
CA GLY A 124 27.10 -22.73 -11.42
C GLY A 124 26.03 -23.81 -11.56
N ALA A 125 24.81 -23.40 -11.92
CA ALA A 125 23.88 -24.23 -12.70
C ALA A 125 22.89 -23.32 -13.46
N GLU A 126 23.18 -23.14 -14.74
CA GLU A 126 22.28 -22.57 -15.75
C GLU A 126 21.12 -23.56 -16.01
N GLY A 127 19.92 -23.02 -16.17
CA GLY A 127 18.73 -23.81 -16.50
C GLY A 127 17.48 -22.94 -16.52
N SER A 128 17.18 -22.34 -17.67
CA SER A 128 15.92 -21.63 -17.93
C SER A 128 14.73 -22.58 -17.85
N PRO A 129 13.66 -22.28 -17.07
CA PRO A 129 12.39 -22.95 -17.22
C PRO A 129 11.46 -22.17 -18.16
N GLU A 130 10.90 -22.88 -19.12
CA GLU A 130 9.80 -22.45 -20.00
C GLU A 130 8.56 -21.99 -19.20
N PRO A 131 7.75 -21.05 -19.70
CA PRO A 131 6.55 -20.59 -19.03
C PRO A 131 5.42 -21.62 -19.16
N GLY A 132 5.14 -22.34 -18.08
CA GLY A 132 3.94 -23.16 -17.92
C GLY A 132 2.71 -22.30 -17.61
N ASP A 133 1.64 -22.55 -18.37
CA ASP A 133 0.29 -22.03 -18.17
C ASP A 133 -0.35 -22.55 -16.87
N PRO A 134 -0.84 -21.69 -15.94
CA PRO A 134 -1.73 -22.13 -14.89
C PRO A 134 -3.17 -21.66 -15.20
N GLY A 135 -3.82 -22.36 -16.13
CA GLY A 135 -5.27 -22.47 -16.21
C GLY A 135 -5.81 -23.19 -14.97
N GLY A 136 -5.99 -22.45 -13.88
CA GLY A 136 -6.56 -22.94 -12.61
C GLY A 136 -7.81 -22.15 -12.24
N SER A 137 -8.96 -22.68 -12.66
CA SER A 137 -10.30 -22.27 -12.19
C SER A 137 -10.38 -22.34 -10.66
N LEU A 138 -10.37 -21.20 -9.99
CA LEU A 138 -10.72 -21.11 -8.57
C LEU A 138 -12.22 -20.88 -8.44
N ASP A 139 -12.90 -21.94 -8.01
CA ASP A 139 -14.32 -21.98 -7.67
C ASP A 139 -14.71 -20.84 -6.73
N ALA A 140 -15.72 -20.08 -7.16
CA ALA A 140 -16.46 -19.17 -6.31
C ALA A 140 -17.20 -19.96 -5.23
N ARG A 141 -16.68 -19.99 -4.00
CA ARG A 141 -17.42 -20.45 -2.83
C ARG A 141 -17.30 -19.44 -1.69
N THR A 142 -18.42 -18.73 -1.51
CA THR A 142 -18.98 -18.25 -0.24
C THR A 142 -18.20 -17.18 0.52
N VAL A 143 -18.56 -15.92 0.25
CA VAL A 143 -18.36 -14.79 1.18
C VAL A 143 -19.25 -15.06 2.40
N PRO A 144 -18.74 -15.11 3.64
CA PRO A 144 -19.60 -15.20 4.81
C PRO A 144 -20.27 -13.85 5.03
N GLU A 145 -21.60 -13.90 5.12
CA GLU A 145 -22.48 -12.81 5.54
C GLU A 145 -22.01 -12.26 6.88
N ALA A 146 -21.79 -10.94 6.93
CA ALA A 146 -21.27 -10.25 8.10
C ALA A 146 -22.23 -10.43 9.29
N ALA A 147 -21.77 -11.12 10.31
CA ALA A 147 -22.45 -11.17 11.59
C ALA A 147 -22.46 -9.77 12.21
N GLU A 148 -23.66 -9.23 12.42
CA GLU A 148 -23.89 -8.00 13.18
C GLU A 148 -23.48 -8.21 14.64
N GLY A 149 -22.21 -7.90 14.94
CA GLY A 149 -21.70 -7.74 16.30
C GLY A 149 -21.49 -6.24 16.57
N SER A 150 -22.22 -5.70 17.54
CA SER A 150 -22.10 -4.30 17.95
C SER A 150 -20.64 -3.92 18.28
N PRO A 151 -20.12 -2.76 17.83
CA PRO A 151 -18.75 -2.37 18.11
C PRO A 151 -18.60 -2.02 19.59
N GLY A 152 -17.71 -2.75 20.27
CA GLY A 152 -17.26 -2.43 21.62
C GLY A 152 -16.61 -1.03 21.64
N ARG A 153 -16.99 -0.21 22.62
CA ARG A 153 -16.46 1.14 22.85
C ARG A 153 -14.94 1.11 22.99
N GLY A 154 -14.24 1.73 22.03
CA GLY A 154 -12.81 2.03 22.09
C GLY A 154 -12.42 2.94 20.91
N ASP A 155 -12.02 4.17 21.22
CA ASP A 155 -11.37 5.20 20.38
C ASP A 155 -12.08 5.62 19.08
N THR A 156 -12.88 6.71 19.18
CA THR A 156 -13.69 7.26 18.09
C THR A 156 -13.04 8.40 17.30
N ASP A 157 -11.76 8.74 17.53
CA ASP A 157 -11.12 9.88 16.85
C ASP A 157 -10.41 9.54 15.53
N GLY A 158 -10.28 8.24 15.21
CA GLY A 158 -9.61 7.77 13.99
C GLY A 158 -8.07 7.80 14.03
N SER A 159 -7.47 8.07 15.20
CA SER A 159 -6.03 7.96 15.43
C SER A 159 -5.58 6.51 15.67
N LEU A 160 -4.30 6.22 15.41
CA LEU A 160 -3.68 4.95 15.75
C LEU A 160 -3.28 4.93 17.23
N ASP A 161 -3.54 3.82 17.91
CA ASP A 161 -2.97 3.59 19.23
C ASP A 161 -1.43 3.59 19.19
N ALA A 162 -0.78 3.74 20.34
CA ALA A 162 0.68 3.89 20.41
C ALA A 162 1.44 2.71 19.76
N ARG A 163 0.93 1.47 19.87
CA ARG A 163 1.57 0.28 19.29
C ARG A 163 1.39 0.25 17.77
N ALA A 164 0.17 0.49 17.30
CA ALA A 164 -0.14 0.54 15.88
C ALA A 164 0.60 1.69 15.18
N ARG A 165 0.70 2.85 15.84
CA ARG A 165 1.50 3.99 15.36
C ARG A 165 2.97 3.61 15.24
N ARG A 166 3.57 2.98 16.26
CA ARG A 166 4.97 2.53 16.23
C ARG A 166 5.22 1.53 15.09
N ALA A 167 4.38 0.51 14.97
CA ALA A 167 4.49 -0.48 13.90
C ALA A 167 4.35 0.16 12.51
N PHE A 168 3.47 1.16 12.37
CA PHE A 168 3.34 1.91 11.13
C PHE A 168 4.58 2.74 10.82
N VAL A 169 5.14 3.46 11.79
CA VAL A 169 6.39 4.22 11.64
C VAL A 169 7.53 3.30 11.21
N ASP A 170 7.69 2.15 11.87
CA ASP A 170 8.74 1.18 11.54
C ASP A 170 8.57 0.59 10.13
N ALA A 171 7.34 0.23 9.75
CA ALA A 171 7.05 -0.26 8.41
C ALA A 171 7.30 0.82 7.33
N TYR A 172 6.92 2.06 7.63
CA TYR A 172 7.09 3.20 6.72
C TYR A 172 8.55 3.56 6.51
N LEU A 173 9.31 3.66 7.60
CA LEU A 173 10.73 3.99 7.56
C LEU A 173 11.51 2.69 7.47
N SER A 174 11.38 1.94 6.38
CA SER A 174 12.08 0.66 6.18
C SER A 174 12.77 0.61 4.82
N ALA A 175 13.84 -0.20 4.70
CA ALA A 175 14.48 -0.46 3.42
C ALA A 175 13.47 -1.02 2.39
N ALA A 176 12.56 -1.90 2.83
CA ALA A 176 11.49 -2.43 1.98
C ALA A 176 10.61 -1.32 1.37
N HIS A 177 10.26 -0.30 2.16
CA HIS A 177 9.47 0.83 1.65
C HIS A 177 10.34 1.81 0.83
N ARG A 178 11.60 2.02 1.20
CA ARG A 178 12.55 2.79 0.39
C ARG A 178 12.64 2.22 -1.02
N ASP A 179 12.87 0.90 -1.11
CA ASP A 179 13.16 0.18 -2.36
C ASP A 179 11.89 -0.18 -3.14
N GLY A 180 10.72 -0.15 -2.49
CA GLY A 180 9.41 -0.48 -3.08
C GLY A 180 8.46 0.72 -3.23
N PRO A 181 8.74 1.71 -4.08
CA PRO A 181 7.91 2.90 -4.21
C PRO A 181 6.48 2.60 -4.70
N GLY A 182 6.29 1.55 -5.51
CA GLY A 182 4.97 1.12 -6.00
C GLY A 182 4.02 0.60 -4.94
N ALA A 183 4.52 -0.05 -3.89
CA ALA A 183 3.72 -0.56 -2.77
C ALA A 183 3.71 0.38 -1.56
N GLY A 184 4.48 1.47 -1.64
CA GLY A 184 4.70 2.42 -0.57
C GLY A 184 3.59 3.43 -0.36
N CYS A 185 3.73 4.23 0.70
CA CYS A 185 2.79 5.29 1.05
C CYS A 185 2.61 6.30 -0.11
N PRO A 186 1.37 6.65 -0.45
CA PRO A 186 1.07 7.60 -1.52
C PRO A 186 1.61 9.01 -1.28
N SER A 187 1.78 9.45 -0.03
CA SER A 187 2.34 10.77 0.26
C SER A 187 3.73 10.94 -0.35
N ALA A 188 4.64 10.00 -0.13
CA ALA A 188 5.98 10.08 -0.73
C ALA A 188 5.96 9.79 -2.24
N GLY A 189 5.04 8.96 -2.72
CA GLY A 189 4.96 8.57 -4.13
C GLY A 189 4.39 9.65 -5.06
N PHE A 190 3.49 10.52 -4.57
CA PHE A 190 2.80 11.51 -5.39
C PHE A 190 3.25 12.96 -5.13
N ALA A 191 3.91 13.26 -3.99
CA ALA A 191 4.28 14.63 -3.62
C ALA A 191 4.96 15.41 -4.75
N GLY A 192 5.97 14.80 -5.38
CA GLY A 192 6.75 15.45 -6.44
C GLY A 192 5.97 15.65 -7.74
N ASP A 193 5.04 14.76 -8.07
CA ASP A 193 4.20 14.89 -9.27
C ASP A 193 3.12 15.95 -9.09
N VAL A 194 2.44 15.93 -7.93
CA VAL A 194 1.42 16.92 -7.57
C VAL A 194 2.04 18.32 -7.46
N ALA A 195 3.25 18.44 -6.91
CA ALA A 195 3.99 19.71 -6.85
C ALA A 195 4.32 20.26 -8.25
N ARG A 196 4.53 19.38 -9.24
CA ARG A 196 4.71 19.74 -10.66
C ARG A 196 3.38 19.89 -11.42
N ALA A 197 2.26 19.93 -10.71
CA ALA A 197 0.89 20.08 -11.24
C ALA A 197 0.39 18.92 -12.12
N ALA A 198 0.97 17.72 -12.00
CA ALA A 198 0.41 16.55 -12.68
C ALA A 198 -0.98 16.20 -12.11
N GLY A 199 -1.98 16.02 -12.98
CA GLY A 199 -3.36 15.77 -12.56
C GLY A 199 -4.17 17.03 -12.17
N GLY A 200 -3.59 18.22 -12.26
CA GLY A 200 -4.29 19.48 -12.02
C GLY A 200 -4.80 19.68 -10.58
N GLU A 201 -5.84 20.51 -10.44
CA GLU A 201 -6.38 20.91 -9.13
C GLU A 201 -7.07 19.74 -8.39
N THR A 202 -7.71 18.83 -9.12
CA THR A 202 -8.37 17.66 -8.52
C THR A 202 -7.35 16.72 -7.87
N ALA A 203 -6.22 16.46 -8.53
CA ALA A 203 -5.13 15.68 -7.94
C ALA A 203 -4.51 16.37 -6.72
N ARG A 204 -4.35 17.70 -6.76
CA ARG A 204 -3.86 18.49 -5.62
C ARG A 204 -4.79 18.39 -4.42
N ARG A 205 -6.09 18.52 -4.63
CA ARG A 205 -7.11 18.38 -3.57
C ARG A 205 -7.11 16.96 -2.99
N ALA A 206 -7.18 15.93 -3.83
CA ALA A 206 -7.12 14.53 -3.41
C ALA A 206 -5.87 14.23 -2.56
N TYR A 207 -4.72 14.78 -2.98
CA TYR A 207 -3.47 14.64 -2.26
C TYR A 207 -3.51 15.36 -0.90
N ALA A 208 -4.00 16.61 -0.86
CA ALA A 208 -4.13 17.38 0.37
C ALA A 208 -5.07 16.70 1.39
N ASP A 209 -6.22 16.23 0.93
CA ASP A 209 -7.19 15.50 1.77
C ASP A 209 -6.58 14.23 2.35
N GLY A 210 -5.83 13.48 1.52
CA GLY A 210 -5.11 12.29 1.95
C GLY A 210 -4.02 12.59 2.97
N VAL A 211 -3.19 13.62 2.76
CA VAL A 211 -2.16 14.04 3.73
C VAL A 211 -2.78 14.47 5.04
N ALA A 212 -3.88 15.24 5.01
CA ALA A 212 -4.59 15.65 6.21
C ALA A 212 -5.16 14.44 6.97
N ALA A 213 -5.67 13.43 6.26
CA ALA A 213 -6.13 12.19 6.87
C ALA A 213 -4.99 11.40 7.53
N TYR A 214 -3.80 11.34 6.91
CA TYR A 214 -2.62 10.73 7.56
C TYR A 214 -2.18 11.46 8.81
N ALA A 215 -2.13 12.79 8.75
CA ALA A 215 -1.72 13.59 9.90
C ALA A 215 -2.66 13.36 11.09
N ARG A 216 -3.97 13.32 10.84
CA ARG A 216 -4.98 12.97 11.86
C ARG A 216 -4.78 11.55 12.41
N MET A 217 -4.54 10.58 11.54
CA MET A 217 -4.33 9.19 11.94
C MET A 217 -3.06 9.00 12.79
N LEU A 218 -1.99 9.75 12.53
CA LEU A 218 -0.76 9.76 13.33
C LEU A 218 -0.86 10.63 14.60
N GLY A 219 -1.93 11.42 14.67
CA GLY A 219 -2.25 12.38 15.71
C GLY A 219 -2.44 11.77 17.08
N ARG A 220 -2.51 12.65 18.08
CA ARG A 220 -2.79 12.31 19.48
C ARG A 220 -3.72 13.35 20.08
N ASP A 221 -4.55 12.92 21.02
CA ASP A 221 -5.46 13.80 21.74
C ASP A 221 -6.36 14.64 20.82
N GLY A 222 -6.75 14.06 19.66
CA GLY A 222 -7.55 14.73 18.63
C GLY A 222 -6.78 15.68 17.70
N GLU A 223 -5.48 15.90 17.89
CA GLU A 223 -4.67 16.81 17.10
C GLU A 223 -3.82 16.09 16.05
N PRO A 224 -3.74 16.58 14.80
CA PRO A 224 -2.95 15.96 13.75
C PRO A 224 -1.43 16.10 13.97
N ASP A 225 -0.67 15.01 13.76
CA ASP A 225 0.79 15.01 13.89
C ASP A 225 1.46 15.34 12.54
N LEU A 226 1.42 16.63 12.17
CA LEU A 226 2.05 17.14 10.96
C LEU A 226 3.57 16.94 10.96
N ALA A 227 4.20 17.07 12.14
CA ALA A 227 5.63 16.87 12.30
C ALA A 227 6.04 15.43 11.97
N ALA A 228 5.27 14.43 12.42
CA ALA A 228 5.51 13.04 12.06
C ALA A 228 5.38 12.81 10.55
N VAL A 229 4.30 13.31 9.92
CA VAL A 229 4.12 13.17 8.47
C VAL A 229 5.31 13.76 7.70
N SER A 230 5.72 14.99 8.04
CA SER A 230 6.85 15.66 7.39
C SER A 230 8.16 14.90 7.60
N THR A 231 8.41 14.42 8.82
CA THR A 231 9.62 13.65 9.17
C THR A 231 9.68 12.35 8.40
N MET A 232 8.58 11.59 8.38
CA MET A 232 8.50 10.29 7.71
C MET A 232 8.68 10.44 6.19
N VAL A 233 7.93 11.35 5.56
CA VAL A 233 7.99 11.58 4.12
C VAL A 233 9.38 12.11 3.72
N GLY A 234 9.90 13.09 4.44
CA GLY A 234 11.20 13.69 4.16
C GLY A 234 12.34 12.69 4.28
N ALA A 235 12.38 11.94 5.38
CA ALA A 235 13.41 10.92 5.60
C ALA A 235 13.37 9.82 4.54
N LEU A 236 12.18 9.35 4.15
CA LEU A 236 12.04 8.34 3.10
C LEU A 236 12.50 8.86 1.73
N LEU A 237 12.15 10.11 1.38
CA LEU A 237 12.60 10.72 0.13
C LEU A 237 14.12 10.90 0.07
N LEU A 238 14.73 11.39 1.16
CA LEU A 238 16.17 11.52 1.26
C LEU A 238 16.87 10.16 1.25
N ALA A 239 16.32 9.16 1.93
CA ALA A 239 16.84 7.80 1.93
C ALA A 239 16.79 7.17 0.52
N ARG A 240 15.72 7.39 -0.25
CA ARG A 240 15.63 6.96 -1.65
C ARG A 240 16.66 7.66 -2.53
N ALA A 241 16.81 8.97 -2.37
CA ALA A 241 17.78 9.76 -3.15
C ALA A 241 19.24 9.36 -2.87
N THR A 242 19.51 8.75 -1.71
CA THR A 242 20.84 8.33 -1.27
C THR A 242 20.98 6.80 -1.20
N ALA A 243 20.06 6.05 -1.81
CA ALA A 243 20.04 4.59 -1.76
C ALA A 243 21.38 3.97 -2.19
N GLY A 244 21.79 2.88 -1.52
CA GLY A 244 23.10 2.25 -1.71
C GLY A 244 24.24 2.86 -0.89
N THR A 245 23.97 3.88 -0.06
CA THR A 245 24.93 4.49 0.86
C THR A 245 24.55 4.26 2.32
N GLU A 246 25.50 4.39 3.24
CA GLU A 246 25.24 4.33 4.68
C GLU A 246 24.28 5.43 5.14
N LEU A 247 24.35 6.62 4.53
CA LEU A 247 23.49 7.76 4.83
C LEU A 247 22.01 7.43 4.64
N SER A 248 21.66 6.60 3.65
CA SER A 248 20.29 6.15 3.41
C SER A 248 19.70 5.42 4.62
N GLU A 249 20.46 4.51 5.22
CA GLU A 249 20.04 3.77 6.41
C GLU A 249 20.02 4.67 7.65
N GLN A 250 20.99 5.57 7.78
CA GLN A 250 21.06 6.53 8.88
C GLN A 250 19.85 7.48 8.89
N LEU A 251 19.40 7.94 7.73
CA LEU A 251 18.21 8.79 7.58
C LEU A 251 16.94 8.09 8.08
N LEU A 252 16.75 6.82 7.69
CA LEU A 252 15.61 6.03 8.16
C LEU A 252 15.69 5.78 9.67
N ALA A 253 16.88 5.47 10.18
CA ALA A 253 17.09 5.22 11.61
C ALA A 253 16.84 6.47 12.47
N ALA A 254 17.42 7.61 12.09
CA ALA A 254 17.25 8.87 12.80
C ALA A 254 15.78 9.31 12.83
N ALA A 255 15.05 9.12 11.74
CA ALA A 255 13.63 9.43 11.69
C ALA A 255 12.78 8.49 12.58
N ARG A 256 13.11 7.19 12.68
CA ARG A 256 12.44 6.28 13.63
C ARG A 256 12.69 6.72 15.07
N GLU A 257 13.93 7.04 15.41
CA GLU A 257 14.30 7.52 16.75
C GLU A 257 13.55 8.80 17.13
N ALA A 258 13.44 9.76 16.20
CA ALA A 258 12.72 11.00 16.43
C ALA A 258 11.20 10.83 16.67
N LEU A 259 10.63 9.70 16.25
CA LEU A 259 9.18 9.45 16.30
C LEU A 259 8.71 8.55 17.45
N GLY A 260 9.66 8.04 18.25
CA GLY A 260 9.42 7.24 19.47
C GLY A 260 9.11 5.78 19.20
#